data_AF-A0A813L073-F1
#
_entry.id   AF-A0A813L073-F1
#
_cell.length_a   1.000
_cell.length_b   1.000
_cell.length_c   1.000
_cell.angle_alpha   90.00
_cell.angle_beta   90.00
_cell.angle_gamma   90.00
#
_symmetry.space_group_name_H-M   'P 1'
#
loop_
_entity.id
_entity.type
_entity.pdbx_description
1 polymer ?
#
loop_
_entity_poly.entity_id
_entity_poly.type
_entity_poly.pdbx_seq_one_letter_code
_entity_poly.pdbx_strand_id
1 'polypeptide(L)'
;AKPATLKHLADLAMRSLSSWEAGEKVTRRNWLSEPVLWCSRWEHKGDLCANSEGSFVIVKPEEFVKVIQNQKSALIDVTIYARCFVKELATRGEFLSDLADPEETLSAAVNRFGFGRKNAKQFVLPTDKRFDNVAP
;
A
#
# COMPACT_ATOMS: atom_id res chain seq x y z
N ALA A 1 14.61 -30.62 32.52
CA ALA A 1 14.41 -30.09 31.16
C ALA A 1 15.71 -30.25 30.38
N LYS A 2 15.73 -30.97 29.25
CA LYS A 2 16.94 -31.09 28.42
C LYS A 2 17.08 -29.83 27.56
N PRO A 3 18.24 -29.17 27.51
CA PRO A 3 18.43 -27.99 26.68
C PRO A 3 18.34 -28.40 25.20
N ALA A 4 17.55 -27.66 24.43
CA ALA A 4 17.49 -27.82 22.98
C ALA A 4 18.91 -27.66 22.42
N THR A 5 19.36 -28.65 21.64
CA THR A 5 20.69 -28.62 21.02
C THR A 5 20.74 -27.50 19.97
N LEU A 6 21.89 -26.84 19.83
CA LEU A 6 22.11 -25.77 18.85
C LEU A 6 21.66 -26.15 17.42
N LYS A 7 21.79 -27.44 17.04
CA LYS A 7 21.27 -27.97 15.78
C LYS A 7 19.75 -27.87 15.65
N HIS A 8 19.01 -28.12 16.72
CA HIS A 8 17.55 -28.04 16.71
C HIS A 8 17.07 -26.58 16.56
N LEU A 9 17.77 -25.63 17.20
CA LEU A 9 17.48 -24.20 17.03
C LEU A 9 17.83 -23.72 15.61
N ALA A 10 18.94 -24.17 15.06
CA ALA A 10 19.33 -23.87 13.68
C ALA A 10 18.33 -24.44 12.66
N ASP A 11 17.86 -25.68 12.84
CA ASP A 11 16.85 -26.29 11.98
C ASP A 11 15.50 -25.59 12.06
N LEU A 12 15.08 -25.13 13.25
CA LEU A 12 13.87 -24.34 13.41
C LEU A 12 14.00 -22.96 12.75
N ALA A 13 15.15 -22.30 12.89
CA ALA A 13 15.42 -21.03 12.23
C ALA A 13 15.46 -21.18 10.70
N MET A 14 16.08 -22.24 10.18
CA MET A 14 16.16 -22.51 8.74
C MET A 14 14.79 -22.88 8.14
N ARG A 15 13.96 -23.63 8.87
CA ARG A 15 12.57 -23.91 8.46
C ARG A 15 11.71 -22.64 8.47
N SER A 16 11.90 -21.78 9.47
CA SER A 16 11.27 -20.46 9.52
C SER A 16 11.70 -19.58 8.34
N LEU A 17 12.98 -19.59 7.99
CA LEU A 17 13.53 -18.85 6.84
C LEU A 17 12.98 -19.37 5.51
N SER A 18 12.84 -20.68 5.33
CA SER A 18 12.26 -21.26 4.10
C SER A 18 10.76 -20.98 3.93
N SER A 19 10.04 -20.65 5.01
CA SER A 19 8.63 -20.26 4.96
C SER A 19 8.42 -18.81 4.49
N TRP A 20 9.47 -17.97 4.49
CA TRP A 20 9.38 -16.56 4.12
C TRP A 20 9.52 -16.29 2.62
N GLU A 21 9.80 -17.31 1.81
CA GLU A 21 9.91 -17.16 0.35
C GLU A 21 8.57 -16.93 -0.37
N ALA A 22 7.44 -17.02 0.36
CA ALA A 22 6.09 -16.78 -0.18
C ALA A 22 5.53 -15.36 0.08
N GLY A 23 6.35 -14.41 0.54
CA GLY A 23 5.93 -13.03 0.77
C GLY A 23 5.85 -12.20 -0.51
N GLU A 24 4.97 -11.20 -0.54
CA GLU A 24 4.91 -10.22 -1.63
C GLU A 24 6.04 -9.18 -1.48
N LYS A 25 6.79 -8.96 -2.57
CA LYS A 25 7.90 -8.00 -2.57
C LYS A 25 7.38 -6.57 -2.68
N VAL A 26 7.66 -5.76 -1.65
CA VAL A 26 7.42 -4.32 -1.70
C VAL A 26 8.52 -3.64 -2.52
N THR A 27 8.14 -2.85 -3.52
CA THR A 27 9.05 -2.07 -4.36
C THR A 27 8.86 -0.57 -4.16
N ARG A 28 9.80 0.24 -4.66
CA ARG A 28 9.65 1.70 -4.65
C ARG A 28 8.34 2.06 -5.36
N ARG A 29 7.61 3.03 -4.79
CA ARG A 29 6.29 3.53 -5.23
C ARG A 29 5.08 2.67 -4.87
N ASN A 30 5.24 1.47 -4.32
CA ASN A 30 4.10 0.77 -3.74
C ASN A 30 3.59 1.51 -2.52
N TRP A 31 2.27 1.56 -2.38
CA TRP A 31 1.62 2.02 -1.17
C TRP A 31 1.30 0.81 -0.30
N LEU A 32 1.59 0.96 0.98
CA LEU A 32 1.28 -0.03 1.99
C LEU A 32 0.07 0.44 2.76
N SER A 33 -0.83 -0.49 3.09
CA SER A 33 -1.88 -0.24 4.07
C SER A 33 -2.83 0.89 3.68
N GLU A 34 -2.89 1.22 2.39
CA GLU A 34 -3.73 2.29 1.86
C GLU A 34 -5.21 2.19 2.28
N PRO A 35 -5.84 1.00 2.32
CA PRO A 35 -7.23 0.88 2.76
C PRO A 35 -7.52 1.51 4.13
N VAL A 36 -6.53 1.64 5.01
CA VAL A 36 -6.68 2.31 6.32
C VAL A 36 -7.13 3.77 6.18
N LEU A 37 -6.80 4.44 5.07
CA LEU A 37 -7.22 5.82 4.82
C LEU A 37 -8.72 5.93 4.51
N TRP A 38 -9.32 4.87 3.96
CA TRP A 38 -10.65 4.93 3.35
C TRP A 38 -11.68 4.04 4.06
N CYS A 39 -11.22 3.02 4.79
CA CYS A 39 -12.04 2.04 5.47
C CYS A 39 -11.96 2.24 6.99
N SER A 40 -13.11 2.27 7.66
CA SER A 40 -13.18 2.43 9.12
C SER A 40 -12.68 1.21 9.89
N ARG A 41 -12.62 0.05 9.24
CA ARG A 41 -12.13 -1.22 9.79
C ARG A 41 -11.25 -1.87 8.75
N TRP A 42 -9.95 -1.69 8.91
CA TRP A 42 -8.94 -2.42 8.16
C TRP A 42 -7.95 -3.02 9.15
N GLU A 43 -7.64 -4.30 8.96
CA GLU A 43 -6.65 -5.02 9.73
C GLU A 43 -5.58 -5.50 8.76
N HIS A 44 -4.32 -5.18 9.05
CA HIS A 44 -3.20 -5.62 8.22
C HIS A 44 -3.10 -7.14 8.23
N LYS A 45 -2.76 -7.70 7.07
CA LYS A 45 -2.56 -9.12 6.86
C LYS A 45 -1.07 -9.40 6.65
N GLY A 46 -0.50 -10.14 7.60
CA GLY A 46 0.90 -10.56 7.55
C GLY A 46 1.86 -9.60 8.23
N ASP A 47 3.14 -9.87 8.06
CA ASP A 47 4.23 -9.12 8.68
C ASP A 47 5.04 -8.38 7.61
N LEU A 48 5.39 -7.12 7.90
CA LEU A 48 6.29 -6.33 7.06
C LEU A 48 7.72 -6.44 7.58
N CYS A 49 8.60 -7.04 6.78
CA CYS A 49 10.01 -7.21 7.10
C CYS A 49 10.89 -6.46 6.09
N ALA A 50 11.87 -5.71 6.58
CA ALA A 50 12.86 -5.05 5.74
C ALA A 50 14.04 -6.00 5.50
N ASN A 51 14.27 -6.39 4.24
CA ASN A 51 15.42 -7.22 3.86
C ASN A 51 16.70 -6.40 3.61
N SER A 52 16.55 -5.08 3.51
CA SER A 52 17.63 -4.10 3.32
C SER A 52 17.24 -2.81 4.02
N GLU A 53 18.21 -1.89 4.16
CA GLU A 53 17.91 -0.53 4.60
C GLU A 53 16.92 0.14 3.64
N GLY A 54 16.01 0.93 4.20
CA GLY A 54 14.97 1.61 3.46
C GLY A 54 14.28 2.67 4.33
N SER A 55 13.67 3.64 3.66
CA SER A 55 12.91 4.72 4.31
C SER A 55 11.47 4.70 3.83
N PHE A 56 10.53 4.91 4.76
CA PHE A 56 9.11 4.99 4.47
C PHE A 56 8.57 6.38 4.79
N VAL A 57 7.62 6.83 3.99
CA VAL A 57 6.80 8.00 4.31
C VAL A 57 5.51 7.49 4.94
N ILE A 58 5.29 7.85 6.20
CA ILE A 58 4.11 7.43 6.95
C ILE A 58 3.08 8.55 6.88
N VAL A 59 1.86 8.20 6.47
CA VAL A 59 0.71 9.10 6.45
C VAL A 59 -0.26 8.66 7.54
N LYS A 60 -0.48 9.50 8.55
CA LYS A 60 -1.52 9.23 9.56
C LYS A 60 -2.88 9.69 9.03
N PRO A 61 -3.93 8.85 9.08
CA PRO A 61 -5.25 9.22 8.56
C PRO A 61 -5.78 10.54 9.14
N GLU A 62 -5.61 10.75 10.44
CA GLU A 62 -6.14 11.94 11.13
C GLU A 62 -5.42 13.22 10.72
N GLU A 63 -4.11 13.14 10.46
CA GLU A 63 -3.31 14.27 9.98
C GLU A 63 -3.59 14.55 8.50
N PHE A 64 -3.71 13.48 7.70
CA PHE A 64 -4.05 13.57 6.29
C PHE A 64 -5.39 14.28 6.06
N VAL A 65 -6.43 13.89 6.80
CA VAL A 65 -7.76 14.52 6.70
C VAL A 65 -7.68 16.01 7.03
N LYS A 66 -6.95 16.41 8.07
CA LYS A 66 -6.78 17.82 8.44
C LYS A 66 -6.11 18.63 7.33
N VAL A 67 -5.09 18.06 6.68
CA VAL A 67 -4.38 18.73 5.58
C VAL A 67 -5.31 18.89 4.37
N ILE A 68 -5.99 17.82 3.98
CA ILE A 68 -6.86 17.82 2.78
C ILE A 68 -8.09 18.72 2.97
N GLN A 69 -8.66 18.79 4.18
CA GLN A 69 -9.79 19.69 4.47
C GLN A 69 -9.46 21.18 4.25
N ASN A 70 -8.19 21.56 4.40
CA ASN A 70 -7.74 22.93 4.17
C ASN A 70 -7.47 23.25 2.69
N GLN A 71 -7.50 22.24 1.80
CA GLN A 71 -7.14 22.37 0.39
C GLN A 71 -8.30 21.91 -0.51
N LYS A 72 -9.15 22.86 -0.94
CA LYS A 72 -10.40 22.54 -1.67
C LYS A 72 -10.19 21.72 -2.94
N SER A 73 -9.16 22.03 -3.73
CA SER A 73 -8.83 21.27 -4.95
C SER A 73 -8.42 19.83 -4.60
N ALA A 74 -7.49 19.67 -3.66
CA ALA A 74 -7.03 18.37 -3.21
C ALA A 74 -8.15 17.53 -2.59
N LEU A 75 -9.09 18.15 -1.87
CA LEU A 75 -10.26 17.47 -1.31
C LEU A 75 -11.15 16.86 -2.39
N ILE A 76 -11.37 17.56 -3.51
CA ILE A 76 -12.14 17.03 -4.65
C ILE A 76 -11.44 15.80 -5.22
N ASP A 77 -10.14 15.91 -5.47
CA ASP A 77 -9.36 14.83 -6.07
C ASP A 77 -9.31 13.60 -5.16
N VAL A 78 -8.98 13.80 -3.88
CA VAL A 78 -8.96 12.74 -2.86
C VAL A 78 -10.34 12.09 -2.70
N THR A 79 -11.43 12.86 -2.75
CA THR A 79 -12.78 12.29 -2.64
C THR A 79 -13.11 11.41 -3.84
N ILE A 80 -12.74 11.83 -5.05
CA ILE A 80 -12.93 11.03 -6.28
C ILE A 80 -12.09 9.76 -6.19
N TYR A 81 -10.83 9.89 -5.80
CA TYR A 81 -9.92 8.76 -5.60
C TYR A 81 -10.47 7.76 -4.59
N ALA A 82 -10.83 8.21 -3.38
CA ALA A 82 -11.32 7.36 -2.30
C ALA A 82 -12.57 6.58 -2.72
N ARG A 83 -13.50 7.23 -3.43
CA ARG A 83 -14.71 6.57 -3.97
C ARG A 83 -14.36 5.49 -4.98
N CYS A 84 -13.40 5.77 -5.86
CA CYS A 84 -12.92 4.82 -6.86
C CYS A 84 -12.23 3.63 -6.19
N PHE A 85 -11.33 3.91 -5.26
CA PHE A 85 -10.60 2.91 -4.48
C PHE A 85 -11.54 1.98 -3.74
N VAL A 86 -12.46 2.51 -2.93
CA VAL A 86 -13.40 1.69 -2.14
C VAL A 86 -14.29 0.84 -3.04
N LYS A 87 -14.72 1.38 -4.18
CA LYS A 87 -15.54 0.64 -5.13
C LYS A 87 -14.75 -0.51 -5.76
N GLU A 88 -13.49 -0.29 -6.12
CA GLU A 88 -12.62 -1.34 -6.66
C GLU A 88 -12.28 -2.39 -5.59
N LEU A 89 -11.98 -1.96 -4.37
CA LEU A 89 -11.73 -2.84 -3.22
C LEU A 89 -12.92 -3.78 -2.98
N ALA A 90 -14.15 -3.27 -3.05
CA ALA A 90 -15.36 -4.08 -2.91
C ALA A 90 -15.51 -5.16 -4.00
N THR A 91 -14.90 -4.98 -5.18
CA THR A 91 -14.93 -6.01 -6.24
C THR A 91 -13.92 -7.14 -6.03
N ARG A 92 -12.90 -6.95 -5.18
CA ARG A 92 -11.83 -7.94 -4.95
C ARG A 92 -12.25 -9.07 -4.01
N GLY A 93 -13.34 -8.90 -3.27
CA GLY A 93 -13.88 -9.93 -2.38
C GLY A 93 -12.91 -10.31 -1.27
N GLU A 94 -12.54 -11.59 -1.18
CA GLU A 94 -11.64 -12.12 -0.15
C GLU A 94 -10.15 -11.86 -0.45
N PHE A 95 -9.82 -11.55 -1.70
CA PHE A 95 -8.44 -11.31 -2.17
C PHE A 95 -7.99 -9.87 -1.92
N LEU A 96 -8.06 -9.47 -0.65
CA LEU A 96 -7.62 -8.16 -0.17
C LEU A 96 -6.13 -8.22 0.19
N SER A 97 -5.34 -7.33 -0.41
CA SER A 97 -3.92 -7.13 -0.12
C SER A 97 -3.68 -5.77 0.52
N ASP A 98 -2.69 -5.69 1.41
CA ASP A 98 -2.16 -4.43 1.93
C ASP A 98 -1.27 -3.70 0.91
N LEU A 99 -0.86 -4.37 -0.17
CA LEU A 99 -0.09 -3.77 -1.25
C LEU A 99 -1.04 -3.18 -2.30
N ALA A 100 -0.89 -1.89 -2.55
CA ALA A 100 -1.59 -1.18 -3.61
C ALA A 100 -0.59 -0.53 -4.57
N ASP A 101 -0.89 -0.64 -5.86
CA ASP A 101 -0.36 0.27 -6.87
C ASP A 101 -1.43 1.35 -7.14
N PRO A 102 -1.13 2.62 -6.83
CA PRO A 102 -2.07 3.72 -7.03
C PRO A 102 -2.46 3.93 -8.50
N GLU A 103 -1.52 3.73 -9.42
CA GLU A 103 -1.76 3.89 -10.85
C GLU A 103 -2.66 2.77 -11.37
N GLU A 104 -2.40 1.53 -10.93
CA GLU A 104 -3.25 0.39 -11.27
C GLU A 104 -4.67 0.59 -10.73
N THR A 105 -4.80 1.02 -9.48
CA THR A 105 -6.10 1.18 -8.81
C THR A 105 -6.94 2.27 -9.47
N LEU A 106 -6.32 3.41 -9.80
CA LEU A 106 -6.96 4.49 -10.56
C LEU A 106 -7.34 4.04 -11.97
N SER A 107 -6.43 3.38 -12.68
CA SER A 107 -6.67 2.89 -14.04
C SER A 107 -7.84 1.90 -14.06
N ALA A 108 -7.86 0.93 -13.14
CA ALA A 108 -8.93 -0.05 -12.99
C ALA A 108 -10.28 0.65 -12.74
N ALA A 109 -10.31 1.60 -11.81
CA ALA A 109 -11.54 2.32 -11.49
C ALA A 109 -12.05 3.22 -12.63
N VAL A 110 -11.16 3.92 -13.34
CA VAL A 110 -11.51 4.74 -14.51
C VAL A 110 -12.07 3.88 -15.63
N ASN A 111 -11.41 2.75 -15.94
CA ASN A 111 -11.83 1.84 -17.00
C ASN A 111 -13.17 1.17 -16.68
N ARG A 112 -13.38 0.76 -15.43
CA ARG A 112 -14.57 0.01 -15.01
C ARG A 112 -15.78 0.90 -14.75
N PHE A 113 -15.59 2.12 -14.26
CA PHE A 113 -16.69 2.97 -13.80
C PHE A 113 -16.92 4.23 -14.63
N GLY A 114 -16.13 4.44 -15.69
CA GLY A 114 -16.40 5.48 -16.68
C GLY A 114 -16.29 6.91 -16.14
N PHE A 115 -15.51 7.12 -15.07
CA PHE A 115 -15.22 8.48 -14.59
C PHE A 115 -14.55 9.28 -15.72
N GLY A 116 -15.11 10.44 -16.02
CA GLY A 116 -14.92 11.17 -17.27
C GLY A 116 -13.46 11.20 -17.76
N ARG A 117 -13.21 10.56 -18.91
CA ARG A 117 -11.93 10.50 -19.65
C ARG A 117 -11.21 11.84 -19.82
N LYS A 118 -11.88 12.98 -19.61
CA LYS A 118 -11.33 14.32 -19.81
C LYS A 118 -10.34 14.75 -18.73
N ASN A 119 -10.39 14.17 -17.52
CA ASN A 119 -9.54 14.62 -16.39
C ASN A 119 -8.56 13.56 -15.86
N ALA A 120 -8.59 12.32 -16.36
CA ALA A 120 -7.76 11.23 -15.83
C ALA A 120 -6.24 11.50 -15.93
N LYS A 121 -5.79 12.29 -16.90
CA LYS A 121 -4.37 12.68 -17.04
C LYS A 121 -3.89 13.65 -15.94
N GLN A 122 -4.80 14.31 -15.23
CA GLN A 122 -4.49 15.26 -14.16
C GLN A 122 -4.49 14.60 -12.77
N PHE A 123 -5.05 13.38 -12.67
CA PHE A 123 -5.13 12.58 -11.45
C PHE A 123 -3.87 11.76 -11.14
N VAL A 124 -2.85 11.83 -12.02
CA VAL A 124 -1.52 11.32 -11.67
C VAL A 124 -1.02 12.23 -10.55
N LEU A 125 -1.21 11.79 -9.30
CA LEU A 125 -0.58 12.41 -8.15
C LEU A 125 0.90 12.57 -8.50
N PRO A 126 1.51 13.74 -8.25
CA PRO A 126 2.92 13.93 -8.54
C PRO A 126 3.71 12.85 -7.80
N THR A 127 4.11 11.80 -8.51
CA THR A 127 5.15 10.90 -8.05
C THR A 127 6.39 11.79 -8.06
N ASP A 128 6.81 12.20 -6.86
CA ASP A 128 7.86 13.19 -6.72
C ASP A 128 9.15 12.61 -7.32
N LYS A 129 9.45 13.04 -8.55
CA LYS A 129 10.62 12.61 -9.32
C LYS A 129 11.94 12.88 -8.60
N ARG A 130 11.92 13.68 -7.53
CA ARG A 130 13.08 13.90 -6.66
C ARG A 130 13.62 12.62 -6.05
N PHE A 131 12.77 11.59 -5.85
CA PHE A 131 13.20 10.32 -5.28
C PHE A 131 13.66 9.28 -6.32
N ASP A 132 13.49 9.57 -7.62
CA ASP A 132 13.93 8.67 -8.69
C ASP A 132 15.45 8.73 -8.94
N ASN A 133 16.13 9.79 -8.46
CA ASN A 133 17.57 10.02 -8.65
C ASN A 133 18.43 9.70 -7.42
N VAL A 134 17.87 9.09 -6.38
CA VAL A 134 18.68 8.55 -5.27
C VAL A 134 19.12 7.14 -5.69
N ALA A 135 20.28 7.09 -6.35
CA ALA A 135 21.01 5.87 -6.64
C ALA A 135 21.26 5.07 -5.34
N PRO A 136 21.31 3.73 -5.41
CA PRO A 136 21.53 2.87 -4.24
C PRO A 136 22.89 3.11 -3.58
#